data_AF-A0AA42MT19-F1
#
_entry.id   AF-A0AA42MT19-F1
#
_cell.length_a   1.000
_cell.length_b   1.000
_cell.length_c   1.000
_cell.angle_alpha   90.00
_cell.angle_beta   90.00
_cell.angle_gamma   90.00
#
_symmetry.space_group_name_H-M   'P 1'
#
loop_
_entity.id
_entity.type
_entity.pdbx_description
1 polymer ?
#
loop_
_entity_poly.entity_id
_entity_poly.type
_entity_poly.pdbx_seq_one_letter_code
_entity_poly.pdbx_strand_id
1 'polypeptide(L)'
;MGLGKFFQSLTNSAVRRELYEFTRGDAKFYYTSSDKSVQDGEIIYEAITLTRSAIDSSSDLEKNSIDITFALNSKFAQDCLRSALEENILVKVSKLQFGNISTLWQGRVTAVKPDGVEITLKCETDYTSLGRAGARYKYQRTCCHDLYGSGCKLDKSQWGIQTTVKSVDKLNVQLRDLAVDDNYFRLGMLQSSTGVNVAIESSSGQSVTLIRRLDTLADQVTTDEALLGYNTAKQALINSQNVQAIAETDLAQAITDRDALDPVSPTYEQDLLDAQALIDQKQLALDVAIQNTADAQIAFDLAAKSVFFVIVYPGCMKSLNACHRFNNTDNFLGFAYMPEDNPTTTRIV
;
A
#
# COMPACT_ATOMS: atom_id res chain seq x y z
N MET A 1 3.52 -20.44 50.21
CA MET A 1 2.36 -20.49 49.31
C MET A 1 1.39 -21.53 49.85
N GLY A 2 0.15 -21.15 50.23
CA GLY A 2 -0.82 -22.10 50.78
C GLY A 2 -1.25 -23.16 49.75
N LEU A 3 -1.53 -24.38 50.21
CA LEU A 3 -1.91 -25.54 49.38
C LEU A 3 -2.98 -25.19 48.32
N GLY A 4 -3.96 -24.34 48.65
CA GLY A 4 -4.99 -23.90 47.71
C GLY A 4 -4.44 -23.18 46.47
N LYS A 5 -3.40 -22.34 46.61
CA LYS A 5 -2.75 -21.67 45.46
C LYS A 5 -1.91 -22.65 44.62
N PHE A 6 -1.39 -23.71 45.23
CA PHE A 6 -0.61 -24.74 44.54
C PHE A 6 -1.50 -25.67 43.71
N PHE A 7 -2.63 -26.13 44.26
CA PHE A 7 -3.62 -26.92 43.51
C PHE A 7 -4.35 -26.10 42.44
N GLN A 8 -4.60 -24.81 42.67
CA GLN A 8 -5.15 -23.92 41.65
C GLN A 8 -4.14 -23.64 40.52
N SER A 9 -2.83 -23.61 40.82
CA SER A 9 -1.77 -23.55 39.80
C SER A 9 -1.69 -24.85 38.97
N LEU A 10 -1.72 -26.03 39.62
CA LEU A 10 -1.65 -27.33 38.93
C LEU A 10 -2.88 -27.64 38.07
N THR A 11 -4.09 -27.35 38.56
CA THR A 11 -5.33 -27.56 37.80
C THR A 11 -5.44 -26.59 36.62
N ASN A 12 -5.05 -25.32 36.82
CA ASN A 12 -5.07 -24.31 35.76
C ASN A 12 -3.97 -24.51 34.71
N SER A 13 -2.89 -25.22 35.07
CA SER A 13 -1.83 -25.67 34.16
C SER A 13 -2.26 -26.85 33.29
N ALA A 14 -3.17 -27.70 33.78
CA ALA A 14 -3.73 -28.82 33.01
C ALA A 14 -4.83 -28.40 32.01
N VAL A 15 -5.51 -27.28 32.27
CA VAL A 15 -6.55 -26.72 31.39
C VAL A 15 -5.91 -26.24 30.08
N ARG A 16 -6.32 -26.85 28.98
CA ARG A 16 -5.93 -26.42 27.63
C ARG A 16 -6.56 -25.07 27.33
N ARG A 17 -5.73 -24.09 26.99
CA ARG A 17 -6.18 -22.79 26.46
C ARG A 17 -5.75 -22.66 25.02
N GLU A 18 -6.59 -22.02 24.21
CA GLU A 18 -6.28 -21.75 22.81
C GLU A 18 -5.94 -20.29 22.62
N LEU A 19 -4.80 -20.07 21.99
CA LEU A 19 -4.22 -18.77 21.71
C LEU A 19 -4.28 -18.54 20.21
N TYR A 20 -4.67 -17.35 19.81
CA TYR A 20 -4.87 -16.95 18.43
C TYR A 20 -3.99 -15.73 18.17
N GLU A 21 -3.11 -15.84 17.18
CA GLU A 21 -2.30 -14.73 16.67
C GLU A 21 -2.78 -14.44 15.24
N PHE A 22 -3.26 -13.22 15.02
CA PHE A 22 -3.57 -12.68 13.71
C PHE A 22 -2.52 -11.65 13.34
N THR A 23 -1.85 -11.83 12.22
CA THR A 23 -0.86 -10.88 11.70
C THR A 23 -1.39 -10.25 10.43
N ARG A 24 -1.47 -8.91 10.42
CA ARG A 24 -1.88 -8.10 9.27
C ARG A 24 -0.83 -7.01 9.04
N GLY A 25 -0.04 -7.16 7.97
CA GLY A 25 1.15 -6.34 7.77
C GLY A 25 2.09 -6.46 8.97
N ASP A 26 2.47 -5.34 9.58
CA ASP A 26 3.29 -5.28 10.79
C ASP A 26 2.46 -5.37 12.09
N ALA A 27 1.13 -5.25 12.01
CA ALA A 27 0.26 -5.31 13.17
C ALA A 27 -0.03 -6.76 13.57
N LYS A 28 0.06 -7.03 14.87
CA LYS A 28 -0.27 -8.33 15.46
C LYS A 28 -1.38 -8.19 16.48
N PHE A 29 -2.36 -9.08 16.40
CA PHE A 29 -3.49 -9.16 17.32
C PHE A 29 -3.49 -10.50 18.02
N TYR A 30 -3.58 -10.47 19.35
CA TYR A 30 -3.45 -11.65 20.20
C TYR A 30 -4.74 -11.87 20.99
N TYR A 31 -5.40 -13.00 20.73
CA TYR A 31 -6.68 -13.34 21.35
C TYR A 31 -6.65 -14.71 22.00
N THR A 32 -7.49 -14.92 22.99
CA THR A 32 -7.71 -16.23 23.62
C THR A 32 -9.19 -16.49 23.77
N SER A 33 -9.58 -17.76 23.58
CA SER A 33 -10.94 -18.23 23.86
C SER A 33 -11.17 -18.58 25.33
N SER A 34 -10.18 -18.34 26.20
CA SER A 34 -10.32 -18.56 27.64
C SER A 34 -11.16 -17.47 28.31
N ASP A 35 -11.67 -17.80 29.50
CA ASP A 35 -12.43 -16.91 30.37
C ASP A 35 -11.62 -15.68 30.84
N LYS A 36 -10.29 -15.76 30.81
CA LYS A 36 -9.37 -14.70 31.22
C LYS A 36 -8.23 -14.54 30.24
N SER A 37 -7.71 -13.33 30.14
CA SER A 37 -6.53 -13.02 29.34
C SER A 37 -5.35 -13.89 29.78
N VAL A 38 -4.52 -14.28 28.81
CA VAL A 38 -3.35 -15.14 29.03
C VAL A 38 -2.10 -14.35 28.71
N GLN A 39 -1.14 -14.32 29.63
CA GLN A 39 0.16 -13.70 29.41
C GLN A 39 1.20 -14.78 29.07
N ASP A 40 1.95 -14.54 28.01
CA ASP A 40 3.11 -15.33 27.59
C ASP A 40 4.30 -14.40 27.33
N GLY A 41 5.26 -14.38 28.27
CA GLY A 41 6.32 -13.38 28.27
C GLY A 41 5.78 -11.95 28.34
N GLU A 42 6.11 -11.15 27.32
CA GLU A 42 5.64 -9.76 27.17
C GLU A 42 4.30 -9.66 26.41
N ILE A 43 3.83 -10.75 25.81
CA ILE A 43 2.62 -10.77 24.99
C ILE A 43 1.40 -11.07 25.87
N ILE A 44 0.36 -10.27 25.72
CA ILE A 44 -0.93 -10.47 26.39
C ILE A 44 -1.96 -10.86 25.34
N TYR A 45 -2.49 -12.08 25.46
CA TYR A 45 -3.63 -12.55 24.69
C TYR A 45 -4.92 -12.10 25.38
N GLU A 46 -5.67 -11.23 24.71
CA GLU A 46 -6.93 -10.68 25.21
C GLU A 46 -8.05 -11.74 25.17
N ALA A 47 -8.75 -11.91 26.28
CA ALA A 47 -9.92 -12.79 26.32
C ALA A 47 -11.10 -12.16 25.59
N ILE A 48 -11.55 -12.82 24.53
CA ILE A 48 -12.71 -12.39 23.73
C ILE A 48 -13.63 -13.58 23.46
N THR A 49 -14.89 -13.28 23.15
CA THR A 49 -15.85 -14.31 22.70
C THR A 49 -15.52 -14.72 21.26
N LEU A 50 -14.83 -15.85 21.14
CA LEU A 50 -14.49 -16.46 19.87
C LEU A 50 -14.69 -17.98 19.94
N THR A 51 -15.12 -18.58 18.84
CA THR A 51 -15.17 -20.04 18.66
C THR A 51 -14.50 -20.42 17.35
N ARG A 52 -14.19 -21.70 17.17
CA ARG A 52 -13.70 -22.22 15.88
C ARG A 52 -14.31 -23.56 15.55
N SER A 53 -14.34 -23.90 14.27
CA SER A 53 -14.65 -25.25 13.79
C SER A 53 -13.60 -26.26 14.26
N ALA A 54 -13.92 -27.55 14.12
CA ALA A 54 -12.96 -28.62 14.36
C ALA A 54 -11.72 -28.48 13.45
N ILE A 55 -10.55 -28.82 13.99
CA ILE A 55 -9.33 -28.97 13.19
C ILE A 55 -9.26 -30.44 12.81
N ASP A 56 -9.41 -30.72 11.53
CA ASP A 56 -9.27 -32.08 11.01
C ASP A 56 -7.78 -32.40 10.79
N SER A 57 -7.40 -33.65 10.98
CA SER A 57 -6.06 -34.15 10.69
C SER A 57 -6.17 -35.24 9.64
N SER A 58 -6.56 -34.83 8.42
CA SER A 58 -6.65 -35.72 7.28
C SER A 58 -5.36 -35.69 6.45
N SER A 59 -5.11 -36.75 5.67
CA SER A 59 -4.04 -36.76 4.67
C SER A 59 -4.31 -35.82 3.49
N ASP A 60 -5.55 -35.31 3.38
CA ASP A 60 -5.98 -34.35 2.38
C ASP A 60 -5.73 -32.93 2.91
N LEU A 61 -4.46 -32.50 2.78
CA LEU A 61 -3.96 -31.21 3.29
C LEU A 61 -4.70 -29.99 2.70
N GLU A 62 -5.33 -30.14 1.53
CA GLU A 62 -6.13 -29.09 0.87
C GLU A 62 -7.46 -28.81 1.59
N LYS A 63 -7.97 -29.77 2.38
CA LYS A 63 -9.27 -29.66 3.06
C LYS A 63 -9.18 -29.20 4.52
N ASN A 64 -8.00 -28.81 5.00
CA ASN A 64 -7.81 -28.43 6.38
C ASN A 64 -8.14 -26.95 6.66
N SER A 65 -9.28 -26.48 6.14
CA SER A 65 -9.80 -25.14 6.41
C SER A 65 -10.48 -25.09 7.77
N ILE A 66 -10.32 -23.99 8.49
CA ILE A 66 -11.04 -23.73 9.75
C ILE A 66 -11.85 -22.45 9.64
N ASP A 67 -13.02 -22.45 10.24
CA ASP A 67 -13.86 -21.25 10.38
C ASP A 67 -13.69 -20.75 11.82
N ILE A 68 -13.26 -19.49 11.98
CA ILE A 68 -13.14 -18.83 13.29
C ILE A 68 -14.25 -17.80 13.40
N THR A 69 -15.14 -17.97 14.38
CA THR A 69 -16.32 -17.14 14.56
C THR A 69 -16.14 -16.19 15.74
N PHE A 70 -16.34 -14.90 15.48
CA PHE A 70 -16.30 -13.82 16.45
C PHE A 70 -17.72 -13.31 16.71
N ALA A 71 -17.93 -12.77 17.92
CA ALA A 71 -19.10 -11.94 18.18
C ALA A 71 -19.10 -10.66 17.32
N LEU A 72 -20.27 -10.17 16.92
CA LEU A 72 -20.43 -8.99 16.04
C LEU A 72 -19.71 -7.74 16.59
N ASN A 73 -19.59 -7.58 17.91
CA ASN A 73 -18.95 -6.43 18.54
C ASN A 73 -17.41 -6.50 18.57
N SER A 74 -16.80 -7.57 18.05
CA SER A 74 -15.36 -7.67 17.91
C SER A 74 -14.86 -6.60 16.93
N LYS A 75 -14.10 -5.63 17.44
CA LYS A 75 -13.51 -4.55 16.62
C LYS A 75 -12.64 -5.12 15.49
N PHE A 76 -11.86 -6.16 15.77
CA PHE A 76 -11.00 -6.81 14.79
C PHE A 76 -11.83 -7.49 13.67
N ALA A 77 -12.89 -8.21 14.03
CA ALA A 77 -13.73 -8.89 13.03
C ALA A 77 -14.54 -7.89 12.17
N GLN A 78 -15.02 -6.81 12.77
CA GLN A 78 -15.66 -5.71 12.04
C GLN A 78 -14.69 -5.00 11.08
N ASP A 79 -13.46 -4.79 11.51
CA ASP A 79 -12.42 -4.24 10.65
C ASP A 79 -12.09 -5.21 9.50
N CYS A 80 -12.05 -6.52 9.77
CA CYS A 80 -11.89 -7.54 8.74
C CYS A 80 -13.02 -7.51 7.68
N LEU A 81 -14.27 -7.21 8.04
CA LEU A 81 -15.35 -7.04 7.04
C LEU A 81 -15.07 -5.92 6.04
N ARG A 82 -14.36 -4.89 6.49
CA ARG A 82 -14.04 -3.68 5.74
C ARG A 82 -12.74 -3.84 4.94
N SER A 83 -11.72 -4.44 5.54
CA SER A 83 -10.33 -4.38 5.04
C SER A 83 -9.63 -5.74 4.91
N ALA A 84 -10.23 -6.88 5.28
CA ALA A 84 -9.51 -8.17 5.29
C ALA A 84 -9.04 -8.66 3.92
N LEU A 85 -9.52 -8.07 2.82
CA LEU A 85 -9.07 -8.38 1.46
C LEU A 85 -8.16 -7.29 0.89
N GLU A 86 -7.87 -6.23 1.65
CA GLU A 86 -6.88 -5.22 1.30
C GLU A 86 -5.46 -5.70 1.62
N GLU A 87 -5.31 -6.52 2.68
CA GLU A 87 -4.04 -7.10 3.11
C GLU A 87 -4.20 -8.59 3.48
N ASN A 88 -3.15 -9.38 3.31
CA ASN A 88 -3.16 -10.78 3.74
C ASN A 88 -3.11 -10.86 5.27
N ILE A 89 -4.11 -11.51 5.87
CA ILE A 89 -4.14 -11.79 7.31
C ILE A 89 -3.68 -13.23 7.55
N LEU A 90 -2.51 -13.39 8.17
CA LEU A 90 -2.00 -14.68 8.61
C LEU A 90 -2.59 -15.02 9.98
N VAL A 91 -2.91 -16.29 10.18
CA VAL A 91 -3.57 -16.79 11.39
C VAL A 91 -2.77 -17.97 11.93
N LYS A 92 -2.45 -17.91 13.21
CA LYS A 92 -1.82 -19.00 13.95
C LYS A 92 -2.64 -19.32 15.18
N VAL A 93 -3.09 -20.57 15.28
CA VAL A 93 -3.80 -21.11 16.43
C VAL A 93 -2.85 -22.02 17.20
N SER A 94 -2.67 -21.76 18.49
CA SER A 94 -1.77 -22.52 19.36
C SER A 94 -2.50 -23.01 20.60
N LYS A 95 -2.07 -24.14 21.17
CA LYS A 95 -2.48 -24.56 22.51
C LYS A 95 -1.42 -24.14 23.54
N LEU A 96 -1.88 -23.61 24.66
CA LEU A 96 -1.10 -23.50 25.89
C LEU A 96 -1.58 -24.58 26.85
N GLN A 97 -0.68 -25.45 27.27
CA GLN A 97 -0.94 -26.47 28.29
C GLN A 97 0.36 -26.80 29.03
N PHE A 98 0.29 -26.93 30.35
CA PHE A 98 1.46 -27.17 31.20
C PHE A 98 2.59 -26.15 31.02
N GLY A 99 2.26 -24.89 30.74
CA GLY A 99 3.23 -23.83 30.45
C GLY A 99 3.93 -23.95 29.09
N ASN A 100 3.56 -24.93 28.26
CA ASN A 100 4.13 -25.13 26.93
C ASN A 100 3.15 -24.68 25.86
N ILE A 101 3.66 -23.92 24.88
CA ILE A 101 2.91 -23.50 23.70
C ILE A 101 3.27 -24.40 22.53
N SER A 102 2.27 -24.88 21.82
CA SER A 102 2.46 -25.63 20.58
C SER A 102 1.42 -25.22 19.53
N THR A 103 1.86 -25.03 18.29
CA THR A 103 0.99 -24.66 17.17
C THR A 103 0.05 -25.82 16.85
N LEU A 104 -1.24 -25.51 16.76
CA LEU A 104 -2.28 -26.44 16.34
C LEU A 104 -2.58 -26.33 14.85
N TRP A 105 -2.64 -25.09 14.36
CA TRP A 105 -3.03 -24.78 12.99
C TRP A 105 -2.43 -23.43 12.58
N GLN A 106 -2.06 -23.32 11.31
CA GLN A 106 -1.58 -22.06 10.72
C GLN A 106 -2.07 -21.93 9.28
N GLY A 107 -2.32 -20.70 8.86
CA GLY A 107 -2.76 -20.39 7.51
C GLY A 107 -3.12 -18.93 7.37
N ARG A 108 -4.10 -18.63 6.54
CA ARG A 108 -4.53 -17.26 6.23
C ARG A 108 -6.05 -17.15 6.14
N VAL A 109 -6.57 -15.96 6.39
CA VAL A 109 -7.98 -15.64 6.14
C VAL A 109 -8.20 -15.53 4.63
N THR A 110 -9.22 -16.23 4.11
CA THR A 110 -9.59 -16.20 2.69
C THR A 110 -10.91 -15.51 2.43
N ALA A 111 -11.82 -15.50 3.40
CA ALA A 111 -13.09 -14.79 3.31
C ALA A 111 -13.61 -14.39 4.69
N VAL A 112 -14.43 -13.34 4.72
CA VAL A 112 -15.14 -12.87 5.91
C VAL A 112 -16.63 -12.95 5.63
N LYS A 113 -17.39 -13.64 6.49
CA LYS A 113 -18.84 -13.83 6.34
C LYS A 113 -19.57 -13.28 7.57
N PRO A 114 -20.31 -12.17 7.43
CA PRO A 114 -21.23 -11.74 8.47
C PRO A 114 -22.48 -12.64 8.47
N ASP A 115 -22.93 -13.08 9.66
CA ASP A 115 -24.18 -13.81 9.84
C ASP A 115 -24.88 -13.35 11.13
N GLY A 116 -25.90 -12.51 10.98
CA GLY A 116 -26.67 -11.97 12.10
C GLY A 116 -25.81 -11.23 13.14
N VAL A 117 -25.56 -11.88 14.27
CA VAL A 117 -24.80 -11.36 15.43
C VAL A 117 -23.39 -11.92 15.53
N GLU A 118 -22.92 -12.60 14.48
CA GLU A 118 -21.61 -13.21 14.41
C GLU A 118 -20.88 -12.83 13.11
N ILE A 119 -19.55 -12.91 13.15
CA ILE A 119 -18.67 -12.72 11.99
C ILE A 119 -17.75 -13.93 11.91
N THR A 120 -17.83 -14.68 10.82
CA THR A 120 -17.00 -15.87 10.59
C THR A 120 -15.86 -15.55 9.62
N LEU A 121 -14.63 -15.75 10.08
CA LEU A 121 -13.42 -15.72 9.25
C LEU A 121 -13.16 -17.13 8.73
N LYS A 122 -13.24 -17.29 7.40
CA LYS A 122 -12.81 -18.52 6.74
C LYS A 122 -11.31 -18.51 6.60
N CYS A 123 -10.66 -19.54 7.12
CA CYS A 123 -9.21 -19.66 7.13
C CYS A 123 -8.78 -20.94 6.42
N GLU A 124 -7.77 -20.85 5.57
CA GLU A 124 -7.21 -21.97 4.82
C GLU A 124 -5.71 -22.06 5.05
N THR A 125 -5.17 -23.28 4.97
CA THR A 125 -3.71 -23.48 4.99
C THR A 125 -3.10 -22.99 3.68
N ASP A 126 -1.80 -22.71 3.68
CA ASP A 126 -1.09 -22.28 2.47
C ASP A 126 -1.01 -23.36 1.37
N TYR A 127 -1.42 -24.59 1.69
CA TYR A 127 -1.38 -25.75 0.79
C TYR A 127 -2.30 -25.61 -0.42
N THR A 128 -3.38 -24.81 -0.33
CA THR A 128 -4.26 -24.52 -1.48
C THR A 128 -3.52 -23.82 -2.63
N SER A 129 -2.34 -23.25 -2.37
CA SER A 129 -1.46 -22.73 -3.42
C SER A 129 -0.82 -23.82 -4.29
N LEU A 130 -0.64 -25.03 -3.77
CA LEU A 130 -0.03 -26.17 -4.47
C LEU A 130 -1.00 -26.86 -5.44
N GLY A 131 -2.31 -26.83 -5.17
CA GLY A 131 -3.36 -27.38 -6.04
C GLY A 131 -3.60 -26.58 -7.35
N ARG A 132 -2.84 -25.49 -7.58
CA ARG A 132 -2.98 -24.68 -8.78
C ARG A 132 -2.43 -25.42 -10.00
N ALA A 133 -3.22 -25.48 -11.08
CA ALA A 133 -2.80 -26.10 -12.34
C ALA A 133 -1.41 -25.60 -12.80
N GLY A 134 -0.50 -26.53 -13.10
CA GLY A 134 0.85 -26.23 -13.57
C GLY A 134 0.88 -25.68 -15.01
N ALA A 135 0.05 -26.22 -15.90
CA ALA A 135 -0.10 -25.74 -17.27
C ALA A 135 -1.17 -24.65 -17.37
N ARG A 136 -0.80 -23.41 -17.02
CA ARG A 136 -1.73 -22.27 -17.01
C ARG A 136 -2.00 -21.66 -18.39
N TYR A 137 -1.06 -21.82 -19.33
CA TYR A 137 -1.16 -21.21 -20.65
C TYR A 137 -1.83 -22.15 -21.65
N LYS A 138 -2.91 -21.68 -22.27
CA LYS A 138 -3.61 -22.35 -23.36
C LYS A 138 -3.35 -21.58 -24.64
N TYR A 139 -3.48 -22.25 -25.79
CA TYR A 139 -3.54 -21.56 -27.08
C TYR A 139 -4.82 -20.71 -27.10
N GLN A 140 -4.65 -19.39 -27.19
CA GLN A 140 -5.73 -18.41 -27.25
C GLN A 140 -5.29 -17.19 -28.06
N ARG A 141 -6.24 -16.43 -28.62
CA ARG A 141 -5.94 -15.22 -29.40
C ARG A 141 -5.36 -14.10 -28.55
N THR A 142 -5.84 -13.97 -27.31
CA THR A 142 -5.47 -12.89 -26.39
C THR A 142 -4.18 -13.20 -25.64
N CYS A 143 -3.43 -12.16 -25.26
CA CYS A 143 -2.24 -12.28 -24.43
C CYS A 143 -2.59 -12.93 -23.09
N CYS A 144 -1.87 -13.99 -22.74
CA CYS A 144 -2.04 -14.68 -21.47
C CYS A 144 -1.18 -14.13 -20.32
N HIS A 145 -0.32 -13.15 -20.59
CA HIS A 145 0.49 -12.51 -19.55
C HIS A 145 -0.32 -11.53 -18.72
N ASP A 146 -0.06 -11.50 -17.42
CA ASP A 146 -0.50 -10.43 -16.54
C ASP A 146 0.23 -9.13 -16.91
N LEU A 147 -0.51 -8.02 -16.97
CA LEU A 147 0.07 -6.72 -17.29
C LEU A 147 1.07 -6.33 -16.21
N TYR A 148 2.26 -5.89 -16.61
CA TYR A 148 3.43 -5.65 -15.73
C TYR A 148 3.98 -6.91 -15.03
N GLY A 149 3.44 -8.10 -15.33
CA GLY A 149 3.96 -9.36 -14.83
C GLY A 149 5.26 -9.78 -15.53
N SER A 150 5.90 -10.82 -15.00
CA SER A 150 7.20 -11.33 -15.50
C SER A 150 7.22 -11.70 -16.97
N GLY A 151 6.09 -12.18 -17.52
CA GLY A 151 5.95 -12.46 -18.94
C GLY A 151 5.76 -11.21 -19.79
N CYS A 152 4.99 -10.23 -19.30
CA CYS A 152 4.75 -8.97 -20.02
C CYS A 152 6.00 -8.08 -20.05
N LYS A 153 6.81 -8.06 -18.98
CA LYS A 153 8.04 -7.27 -18.84
C LYS A 153 7.89 -5.75 -18.98
N LEU A 154 6.67 -5.24 -19.09
CA LEU A 154 6.42 -3.81 -19.11
C LEU A 154 6.75 -3.22 -17.73
N ASP A 155 7.61 -2.20 -17.68
CA ASP A 155 7.99 -1.55 -16.43
C ASP A 155 6.81 -0.73 -15.89
N LYS A 156 6.20 -1.20 -14.79
CA LYS A 156 5.07 -0.54 -14.13
C LYS A 156 5.38 0.91 -13.75
N SER A 157 6.61 1.23 -13.36
CA SER A 157 6.99 2.55 -12.84
C SER A 157 6.87 3.66 -13.89
N GLN A 158 6.95 3.32 -15.18
CA GLN A 158 6.87 4.28 -16.29
C GLN A 158 5.44 4.65 -16.71
N TRP A 159 4.44 3.93 -16.20
CA TRP A 159 3.04 4.07 -16.67
C TRP A 159 2.07 4.56 -15.60
N GLY A 160 2.52 4.68 -14.35
CA GLY A 160 1.69 5.19 -13.26
C GLY A 160 1.45 6.69 -13.39
N ILE A 161 0.19 7.11 -13.34
CA ILE A 161 -0.19 8.52 -13.25
C ILE A 161 -0.57 8.81 -11.80
N GLN A 162 0.20 9.67 -11.13
CA GLN A 162 -0.11 10.13 -9.78
C GLN A 162 -1.23 11.17 -9.82
N THR A 163 -2.24 11.00 -8.97
CA THR A 163 -3.41 11.88 -8.84
C THR A 163 -3.90 11.89 -7.39
N THR A 164 -4.90 12.70 -7.07
CA THR A 164 -5.66 12.64 -5.83
C THR A 164 -7.11 12.23 -6.08
N VAL A 165 -7.79 11.76 -5.04
CA VAL A 165 -9.21 11.38 -5.09
C VAL A 165 -10.07 12.58 -4.68
N LYS A 166 -11.02 12.96 -5.55
CA LYS A 166 -12.01 14.02 -5.31
C LYS A 166 -13.20 13.52 -4.50
N SER A 167 -13.73 12.35 -4.83
CA SER A 167 -14.87 11.76 -4.15
C SER A 167 -14.96 10.26 -4.41
N VAL A 168 -15.57 9.54 -3.47
CA VAL A 168 -15.83 8.09 -3.57
C VAL A 168 -17.31 7.85 -3.32
N ASP A 169 -18.00 7.21 -4.25
CA ASP A 169 -19.34 6.66 -4.08
C ASP A 169 -19.32 5.15 -4.37
N LYS A 170 -19.20 4.37 -3.30
CA LYS A 170 -19.08 2.89 -3.33
C LYS A 170 -17.93 2.42 -4.23
N LEU A 171 -18.22 2.10 -5.49
CA LEU A 171 -17.26 1.62 -6.49
C LEU A 171 -16.79 2.75 -7.43
N ASN A 172 -17.54 3.85 -7.50
CA ASN A 172 -17.25 4.97 -8.38
C ASN A 172 -16.31 5.94 -7.68
N VAL A 173 -15.18 6.23 -8.31
CA VAL A 173 -14.16 7.12 -7.78
C VAL A 173 -13.94 8.24 -8.78
N GLN A 174 -14.02 9.47 -8.30
CA GLN A 174 -13.68 10.65 -9.07
C GLN A 174 -12.23 11.05 -8.76
N LEU A 175 -11.40 11.10 -9.79
CA LEU A 175 -10.01 11.53 -9.73
C LEU A 175 -9.87 12.98 -10.21
N ARG A 176 -8.67 13.55 -10.14
CA ARG A 176 -8.39 14.94 -10.53
C ARG A 176 -7.32 14.99 -11.60
N ASP A 177 -7.34 16.06 -12.39
CA ASP A 177 -6.21 16.45 -13.26
C ASP A 177 -5.75 15.37 -14.25
N LEU A 178 -6.65 14.45 -14.63
CA LEU A 178 -6.39 13.44 -15.66
C LEU A 178 -6.91 13.96 -17.01
N ALA A 179 -6.03 13.90 -18.01
CA ALA A 179 -6.32 14.16 -19.41
C ALA A 179 -5.99 12.91 -20.23
N VAL A 180 -6.91 11.95 -20.23
CA VAL A 180 -6.76 10.66 -20.92
C VAL A 180 -8.05 10.28 -21.63
N ASP A 181 -7.94 9.42 -22.65
CA ASP A 181 -9.08 8.91 -23.40
C ASP A 181 -10.00 8.04 -22.53
N ASP A 182 -11.25 7.88 -22.99
CA ASP A 182 -12.17 6.92 -22.39
C ASP A 182 -11.59 5.51 -22.42
N ASN A 183 -11.86 4.76 -21.34
CA ASN A 183 -11.34 3.42 -21.11
C ASN A 183 -9.82 3.29 -21.04
N TYR A 184 -9.06 4.39 -20.94
CA TYR A 184 -7.60 4.34 -20.81
C TYR A 184 -7.14 3.48 -19.63
N PHE A 185 -7.88 3.49 -18.51
CA PHE A 185 -7.61 2.71 -17.30
C PHE A 185 -8.44 1.42 -17.18
N ARG A 186 -9.27 1.07 -18.17
CA ARG A 186 -10.08 -0.16 -18.13
C ARG A 186 -9.17 -1.39 -18.09
N LEU A 187 -9.40 -2.32 -17.16
CA LEU A 187 -8.51 -3.45 -16.83
C LEU A 187 -7.14 -3.03 -16.29
N GLY A 188 -7.00 -1.78 -15.87
CA GLY A 188 -5.86 -1.25 -15.15
C GLY A 188 -6.05 -1.41 -13.65
N MET A 189 -5.31 -0.64 -12.88
CA MET A 189 -5.41 -0.66 -11.42
C MET A 189 -5.26 0.73 -10.83
N LEU A 190 -6.01 0.98 -9.77
CA LEU A 190 -5.77 2.08 -8.83
C LEU A 190 -4.96 1.53 -7.66
N GLN A 191 -3.87 2.20 -7.32
CA GLN A 191 -3.06 1.91 -6.16
C GLN A 191 -3.29 3.00 -5.10
N SER A 192 -3.72 2.59 -3.90
CA SER A 192 -3.90 3.49 -2.76
C SER A 192 -2.56 4.04 -2.26
N SER A 193 -2.62 5.04 -1.38
CA SER A 193 -1.46 5.55 -0.65
C SER A 193 -0.77 4.50 0.23
N THR A 194 -1.51 3.46 0.64
CA THR A 194 -1.01 2.30 1.39
C THR A 194 -0.44 1.19 0.50
N GLY A 195 -0.45 1.37 -0.82
CA GLY A 195 0.14 0.42 -1.79
C GLY A 195 -0.80 -0.69 -2.26
N VAL A 196 -2.05 -0.73 -1.77
CA VAL A 196 -3.07 -1.71 -2.16
C VAL A 196 -3.55 -1.44 -3.58
N ASN A 197 -3.53 -2.46 -4.45
CA ASN A 197 -3.98 -2.34 -5.83
C ASN A 197 -5.42 -2.88 -5.97
N VAL A 198 -6.28 -2.12 -6.64
CA VAL A 198 -7.65 -2.53 -7.00
C VAL A 198 -7.87 -2.35 -8.49
N ALA A 199 -8.41 -3.38 -9.14
CA ALA A 199 -8.64 -3.35 -10.58
C ALA A 199 -9.78 -2.39 -10.95
N ILE A 200 -9.64 -1.76 -12.11
CA ILE A 200 -10.61 -0.82 -12.67
C ILE A 200 -11.44 -1.55 -13.74
N GLU A 201 -12.76 -1.61 -13.54
CA GLU A 201 -13.72 -2.23 -14.45
C GLU A 201 -13.99 -1.35 -15.68
N SER A 202 -14.17 -0.04 -15.46
CA SER A 202 -14.41 0.95 -16.50
C SER A 202 -13.82 2.31 -16.11
N SER A 203 -13.54 3.14 -17.12
CA SER A 203 -13.08 4.52 -16.90
C SER A 203 -13.59 5.45 -18.01
N SER A 204 -13.91 6.69 -17.66
CA SER A 204 -14.22 7.76 -18.60
C SER A 204 -13.63 9.05 -18.06
N GLY A 205 -12.67 9.63 -18.77
CA GLY A 205 -11.86 10.75 -18.32
C GLY A 205 -11.31 10.57 -16.89
N GLN A 206 -11.86 11.34 -15.95
CA GLN A 206 -11.45 11.37 -14.54
C GLN A 206 -12.25 10.42 -13.63
N SER A 207 -13.27 9.74 -14.15
CA SER A 207 -14.09 8.81 -13.39
C SER A 207 -13.65 7.38 -13.63
N VAL A 208 -13.48 6.60 -12.55
CA VAL A 208 -13.17 5.17 -12.62
C VAL A 208 -14.16 4.38 -11.77
N THR A 209 -14.52 3.18 -12.24
CA THR A 209 -15.34 2.23 -11.48
C THR A 209 -14.46 1.05 -11.09
N LEU A 210 -14.34 0.79 -9.78
CA LEU A 210 -13.55 -0.29 -9.22
C LEU A 210 -14.32 -1.61 -9.22
N ILE A 211 -13.64 -2.74 -9.41
CA ILE A 211 -14.28 -4.07 -9.38
C ILE A 211 -14.78 -4.47 -7.98
N ARG A 212 -14.21 -3.86 -6.94
CA ARG A 212 -14.59 -4.05 -5.55
C ARG A 212 -14.40 -2.76 -4.79
N ARG A 213 -15.08 -2.64 -3.66
CA ARG A 213 -14.91 -1.51 -2.76
C ARG A 213 -13.50 -1.55 -2.15
N LEU A 214 -12.93 -0.35 -2.00
CA LEU A 214 -11.71 -0.10 -1.26
C LEU A 214 -12.09 0.88 -0.16
N ASP A 215 -12.36 0.36 1.02
CA ASP A 215 -13.06 1.11 2.07
C ASP A 215 -12.18 2.21 2.64
N THR A 216 -10.86 1.98 2.69
CA THR A 216 -9.85 2.96 3.10
C THR A 216 -9.76 4.18 2.17
N LEU A 217 -10.27 4.08 0.94
CA LEU A 217 -10.21 5.19 -0.03
C LEU A 217 -11.12 6.36 0.34
N ALA A 218 -12.24 6.10 1.03
CA ALA A 218 -13.16 7.15 1.47
C ALA A 218 -12.51 8.05 2.54
N ASP A 219 -11.63 7.48 3.37
CA ASP A 219 -10.84 8.21 4.37
C ASP A 219 -9.65 8.98 3.75
N GLN A 220 -9.38 8.75 2.46
CA GLN A 220 -8.25 9.32 1.69
C GLN A 220 -8.70 10.32 0.62
N VAL A 221 -9.89 10.91 0.77
CA VAL A 221 -10.37 11.97 -0.13
C VAL A 221 -9.60 13.26 0.15
N THR A 222 -9.04 13.87 -0.90
CA THR A 222 -8.37 15.18 -0.79
C THR A 222 -9.36 16.30 -1.16
N THR A 223 -9.62 17.17 -0.20
CA THR A 223 -10.50 18.34 -0.40
C THR A 223 -9.86 19.35 -1.34
N ASP A 224 -10.69 20.17 -2.01
CA ASP A 224 -10.19 21.24 -2.90
C ASP A 224 -9.31 22.23 -2.13
N GLU A 225 -9.67 22.54 -0.88
CA GLU A 225 -8.91 23.44 0.00
C GLU A 225 -7.55 22.85 0.38
N ALA A 226 -7.49 21.57 0.76
CA ALA A 226 -6.23 20.91 1.10
C ALA A 226 -5.29 20.85 -0.11
N LEU A 227 -5.82 20.54 -1.29
CA LEU A 227 -5.02 20.50 -2.52
C LEU A 227 -4.49 21.89 -2.91
N LEU A 228 -5.32 22.94 -2.78
CA LEU A 228 -4.89 24.32 -3.02
C LEU A 228 -3.80 24.75 -2.03
N GLY A 229 -3.97 24.43 -0.74
CA GLY A 229 -2.98 24.70 0.31
C GLY A 229 -1.64 24.01 0.01
N TYR A 230 -1.68 22.74 -0.38
CA TYR A 230 -0.51 21.97 -0.80
C TYR A 230 0.21 22.61 -1.99
N ASN A 231 -0.52 22.94 -3.06
CA ASN A 231 0.07 23.54 -4.26
C ASN A 231 0.70 24.92 -3.97
N THR A 232 0.05 25.71 -3.12
CA THR A 232 0.56 27.03 -2.69
C THR A 232 1.85 26.87 -1.87
N ALA A 233 1.84 25.99 -0.87
CA ALA A 233 3.02 25.72 -0.04
C ALA A 233 4.18 25.14 -0.86
N LYS A 234 3.89 24.25 -1.81
CA LYS A 234 4.88 23.70 -2.74
C LYS A 234 5.54 24.80 -3.57
N GLN A 235 4.76 25.71 -4.13
CA GLN A 235 5.30 26.82 -4.91
C GLN A 235 6.13 27.79 -4.06
N ALA A 236 5.69 28.06 -2.82
CA ALA A 236 6.44 28.88 -1.88
C ALA A 236 7.81 28.24 -1.54
N LEU A 237 7.85 26.94 -1.30
CA LEU A 237 9.10 26.20 -1.06
C LEU A 237 10.05 26.29 -2.26
N ILE A 238 9.56 26.06 -3.48
CA ILE A 238 10.37 26.19 -4.70
C ILE A 238 10.94 27.60 -4.83
N ASN A 239 10.12 28.63 -4.56
CA ASN A 239 10.57 30.02 -4.61
C ASN A 239 11.66 30.31 -3.56
N SER A 240 11.49 29.85 -2.31
CA SER A 240 12.49 30.00 -1.25
C SER A 240 13.81 29.28 -1.60
N GLN A 241 13.74 28.06 -2.14
CA GLN A 241 14.91 27.30 -2.60
C GLN A 241 15.67 28.03 -3.71
N ASN A 242 14.95 28.63 -4.67
CA ASN A 242 15.57 29.43 -5.73
C ASN A 242 16.27 30.68 -5.15
N VAL A 243 15.65 31.36 -4.18
CA VAL A 243 16.25 32.52 -3.50
C VAL A 243 17.52 32.10 -2.72
N GLN A 244 17.48 30.96 -2.04
CA GLN A 244 18.66 30.41 -1.35
C GLN A 244 19.79 30.13 -2.35
N ALA A 245 19.52 29.45 -3.46
CA ALA A 245 20.53 29.15 -4.48
C ALA A 245 21.17 30.41 -5.09
N ILE A 246 20.37 31.47 -5.28
CA ILE A 246 20.87 32.78 -5.72
C ILE A 246 21.77 33.41 -4.64
N ALA A 247 21.36 33.39 -3.37
CA ALA A 247 22.15 33.93 -2.27
C ALA A 247 23.49 33.19 -2.08
N GLU A 248 23.50 31.86 -2.27
CA GLU A 248 24.73 31.05 -2.27
C GLU A 248 25.68 31.46 -3.41
N THR A 249 25.13 31.66 -4.61
CA THR A 249 25.90 32.10 -5.78
C THR A 249 26.47 33.52 -5.58
N ASP A 250 25.67 34.44 -5.07
CA ASP A 250 26.07 35.82 -4.78
C ASP A 250 27.20 35.89 -3.74
N LEU A 251 27.11 35.09 -2.67
CA LEU A 251 28.15 35.01 -1.65
C LEU A 251 29.45 34.44 -2.24
N ALA A 252 29.36 33.37 -3.04
CA ALA A 252 30.53 32.78 -3.69
C ALA A 252 31.20 33.77 -4.66
N GLN A 253 30.41 34.55 -5.39
CA GLN A 253 30.93 35.60 -6.26
C GLN A 253 31.62 36.71 -5.45
N ALA A 254 31.02 37.18 -4.36
CA ALA A 254 31.64 38.20 -3.49
C ALA A 254 32.98 37.72 -2.88
N ILE A 255 33.07 36.44 -2.51
CA ILE A 255 34.32 35.82 -2.05
C ILE A 255 35.36 35.79 -3.19
N THR A 256 34.94 35.41 -4.40
CA THR A 256 35.82 35.38 -5.58
C THR A 256 36.34 36.77 -5.94
N ASP A 257 35.47 37.79 -5.89
CA ASP A 257 35.82 39.18 -6.18
C ASP A 257 36.81 39.74 -5.15
N ARG A 258 36.64 39.41 -3.86
CA ARG A 258 37.61 39.73 -2.80
C ARG A 258 38.96 39.07 -3.09
N ASP A 259 38.96 37.79 -3.43
CA ASP A 259 40.20 37.03 -3.67
C ASP A 259 40.93 37.48 -4.96
N ALA A 260 40.25 38.22 -5.84
CA ALA A 260 40.80 38.80 -7.07
C ALA A 260 41.40 40.22 -6.88
N LEU A 261 41.32 40.82 -5.68
CA LEU A 261 41.88 42.14 -5.41
C LEU A 261 43.42 42.16 -5.56
N ASP A 262 43.96 43.25 -6.13
CA ASP A 262 45.39 43.42 -6.36
C ASP A 262 46.11 43.94 -5.10
N PRO A 263 47.00 43.15 -4.45
CA PRO A 263 47.69 43.55 -3.23
C PRO A 263 48.65 44.74 -3.39
N VAL A 264 49.03 45.10 -4.63
CA VAL A 264 49.92 46.26 -4.87
C VAL A 264 49.15 47.56 -5.14
N SER A 265 47.81 47.52 -5.16
CA SER A 265 46.99 48.71 -5.36
C SER A 265 47.13 49.70 -4.20
N PRO A 266 47.27 51.02 -4.47
CA PRO A 266 47.32 52.03 -3.41
C PRO A 266 46.02 52.15 -2.60
N THR A 267 44.90 51.58 -3.08
CA THR A 267 43.60 51.55 -2.39
C THR A 267 43.28 50.19 -1.75
N TYR A 268 44.18 49.21 -1.84
CA TYR A 268 43.93 47.82 -1.45
C TYR A 268 43.33 47.64 -0.05
N GLU A 269 43.80 48.40 0.94
CA GLU A 269 43.31 48.29 2.33
C GLU A 269 41.82 48.69 2.45
N GLN A 270 41.40 49.72 1.72
CA GLN A 270 39.99 50.14 1.69
C GLN A 270 39.14 49.16 0.85
N ASP A 271 39.66 48.75 -0.31
CA ASP A 271 38.96 47.79 -1.20
C ASP A 271 38.71 46.44 -0.50
N LEU A 272 39.67 46.00 0.33
CA LEU A 272 39.55 44.78 1.14
C LEU A 272 38.48 44.92 2.25
N LEU A 273 38.42 46.07 2.93
CA LEU A 273 37.40 46.35 3.94
C LEU A 273 36.00 46.38 3.32
N ASP A 274 35.85 47.02 2.17
CA ASP A 274 34.57 47.12 1.45
C ASP A 274 34.12 45.73 0.94
N ALA A 275 35.04 44.93 0.41
CA ALA A 275 34.77 43.56 -0.02
C ALA A 275 34.37 42.65 1.15
N GLN A 276 35.02 42.79 2.31
CA GLN A 276 34.64 42.02 3.50
C GLN A 276 33.25 42.42 4.01
N ALA A 277 32.91 43.72 4.01
CA ALA A 277 31.58 44.18 4.38
C ALA A 277 30.49 43.65 3.42
N LEU A 278 30.79 43.55 2.12
CA LEU A 278 29.90 42.94 1.14
C LEU A 278 29.71 41.45 1.41
N ILE A 279 30.77 40.70 1.72
CA ILE A 279 30.68 39.28 2.09
C ILE A 279 29.81 39.11 3.33
N ASP A 280 30.01 39.89 4.38
CA ASP A 280 29.20 39.81 5.61
C ASP A 280 27.72 40.11 5.31
N GLN A 281 27.43 41.08 4.43
CA GLN A 281 26.08 41.38 3.96
C GLN A 281 25.47 40.20 3.18
N LYS A 282 26.23 39.58 2.27
CA LYS A 282 25.77 38.42 1.48
C LYS A 282 25.59 37.18 2.35
N GLN A 283 26.44 36.98 3.35
CA GLN A 283 26.31 35.91 4.34
C GLN A 283 25.03 36.07 5.14
N LEU A 284 24.73 37.28 5.64
CA LEU A 284 23.47 37.54 6.34
C LEU A 284 22.24 37.27 5.44
N ALA A 285 22.31 37.66 4.16
CA ALA A 285 21.24 37.40 3.20
C ALA A 285 21.05 35.89 2.96
N LEU A 286 22.14 35.12 2.89
CA LEU A 286 22.10 33.67 2.79
C LEU A 286 21.49 33.04 4.04
N ASP A 287 21.88 33.47 5.24
CA ASP A 287 21.35 32.95 6.50
C ASP A 287 19.82 33.16 6.59
N VAL A 288 19.33 34.34 6.17
CA VAL A 288 17.90 34.63 6.07
C VAL A 288 17.21 33.74 5.03
N ALA A 289 17.82 33.51 3.87
CA ALA A 289 17.26 32.65 2.83
C ALA A 289 17.18 31.18 3.27
N ILE A 290 18.17 30.69 4.03
CA ILE A 290 18.16 29.36 4.64
C ILE A 290 17.00 29.24 5.64
N GLN A 291 16.83 30.23 6.52
CA GLN A 291 15.73 30.20 7.49
C GLN A 291 14.35 30.23 6.80
N ASN A 292 14.17 31.09 5.79
CA ASN A 292 12.93 31.15 5.02
C ASN A 292 12.64 29.83 4.27
N THR A 293 13.68 29.14 3.81
CA THR A 293 13.54 27.82 3.16
C THR A 293 13.15 26.76 4.17
N ALA A 294 13.72 26.78 5.38
CA ALA A 294 13.33 25.90 6.47
C ALA A 294 11.85 26.11 6.88
N ASP A 295 11.43 27.36 7.03
CA ASP A 295 10.05 27.70 7.37
C ASP A 295 9.06 27.28 6.26
N ALA A 296 9.42 27.50 4.99
CA ALA A 296 8.63 27.05 3.85
C ALA A 296 8.54 25.52 3.76
N GLN A 297 9.62 24.80 4.12
CA GLN A 297 9.62 23.34 4.18
C GLN A 297 8.65 22.83 5.26
N ILE A 298 8.66 23.43 6.44
CA ILE A 298 7.72 23.08 7.53
C ILE A 298 6.27 23.28 7.09
N ALA A 299 5.99 24.40 6.42
CA ALA A 299 4.65 24.70 5.89
C ALA A 299 4.22 23.69 4.82
N PHE A 300 5.13 23.32 3.91
CA PHE A 300 4.89 22.28 2.90
C PHE A 300 4.63 20.91 3.54
N ASP A 301 5.44 20.49 4.50
CA ASP A 301 5.29 19.21 5.20
C ASP A 301 3.96 19.12 5.96
N LEU A 302 3.51 20.24 6.54
CA LEU A 302 2.20 20.31 7.20
C LEU A 302 1.06 20.18 6.19
N ALA A 303 1.12 20.90 5.06
CA ALA A 303 0.10 20.84 4.03
C ALA A 303 0.05 19.45 3.36
N ALA A 304 1.20 18.80 3.17
CA ALA A 304 1.31 17.47 2.57
C ALA A 304 0.59 16.38 3.38
N LYS A 305 0.46 16.51 4.70
CA LYS A 305 -0.26 15.54 5.55
C LYS A 305 -1.75 15.44 5.24
N SER A 306 -2.33 16.45 4.60
CA SER A 306 -3.75 16.49 4.24
C SER A 306 -4.02 16.11 2.79
N VAL A 307 -2.99 15.70 2.04
CA VAL A 307 -3.12 15.28 0.64
C VAL A 307 -2.75 13.81 0.51
N PHE A 308 -3.69 13.03 -0.04
CA PHE A 308 -3.49 11.60 -0.27
C PHE A 308 -3.33 11.34 -1.76
N PHE A 309 -2.11 10.99 -2.14
CA PHE A 309 -1.82 10.60 -3.51
C PHE A 309 -2.18 9.13 -3.75
N VAL A 310 -2.77 8.88 -4.90
CA VAL A 310 -3.00 7.55 -5.46
C VAL A 310 -2.34 7.48 -6.82
N ILE A 311 -2.03 6.26 -7.27
CA ILE A 311 -1.45 6.05 -8.59
C ILE A 311 -2.42 5.22 -9.41
N VAL A 312 -2.81 5.71 -10.58
CA VAL A 312 -3.63 4.96 -11.54
C VAL A 312 -2.79 4.50 -12.70
N TYR A 313 -2.92 3.22 -13.03
CA TYR A 313 -2.16 2.57 -14.09
C TYR A 313 -3.09 2.21 -15.24
N PRO A 314 -2.66 2.40 -16.50
CA PRO A 314 -3.42 1.98 -17.65
C PRO A 314 -3.64 0.47 -17.66
N GLY A 315 -4.75 0.05 -18.26
CA GLY A 315 -5.07 -1.35 -18.46
C GLY A 315 -4.74 -1.85 -19.86
N CYS A 316 -4.78 -3.18 -20.02
CA CYS A 316 -4.47 -3.83 -21.27
C CYS A 316 -5.60 -4.78 -21.67
N MET A 317 -6.19 -4.54 -22.85
CA MET A 317 -7.24 -5.38 -23.42
C MET A 317 -6.74 -6.73 -23.94
N LYS A 318 -5.45 -7.05 -23.74
CA LYS A 318 -4.80 -8.31 -24.11
C LYS A 318 -4.84 -8.63 -25.61
N SER A 319 -5.14 -7.69 -26.50
CA SER A 319 -4.99 -7.85 -27.95
C SER A 319 -3.59 -7.43 -28.42
N LEU A 320 -3.20 -7.86 -29.63
CA LEU A 320 -1.93 -7.43 -30.23
C LEU A 320 -1.89 -5.89 -30.39
N ASN A 321 -2.98 -5.28 -30.85
CA ASN A 321 -3.10 -3.82 -30.96
C ASN A 321 -3.00 -3.12 -29.60
N ALA A 322 -3.62 -3.68 -28.56
CA ALA A 322 -3.50 -3.13 -27.21
C ALA A 322 -2.06 -3.22 -26.70
N CYS A 323 -1.34 -4.30 -27.03
CA CYS A 323 0.07 -4.47 -26.70
C CYS A 323 0.97 -3.45 -27.43
N HIS A 324 0.64 -3.12 -28.67
CA HIS A 324 1.34 -2.09 -29.45
C HIS A 324 1.24 -0.68 -28.84
N ARG A 325 0.13 -0.34 -28.17
CA ARG A 325 0.01 0.94 -27.43
C ARG A 325 1.11 1.11 -26.36
N PHE A 326 1.63 0.00 -25.82
CA PHE A 326 2.72 -0.01 -24.85
C PHE A 326 4.10 -0.19 -25.49
N ASN A 327 4.20 -0.21 -26.82
CA ASN A 327 5.41 -0.55 -27.57
C ASN A 327 6.04 -1.87 -27.08
N ASN A 328 5.22 -2.89 -26.81
CA ASN A 328 5.64 -4.12 -26.14
C ASN A 328 5.22 -5.41 -26.87
N THR A 329 5.01 -5.34 -28.17
CA THR A 329 4.52 -6.47 -28.99
C THR A 329 5.46 -7.67 -28.99
N ASP A 330 6.77 -7.46 -28.78
CA ASP A 330 7.76 -8.54 -28.71
C ASP A 330 7.52 -9.50 -27.53
N ASN A 331 6.86 -9.02 -26.46
CA ASN A 331 6.48 -9.83 -25.31
C ASN A 331 4.99 -10.26 -25.36
N PHE A 332 4.32 -10.12 -26.51
CA PHE A 332 2.95 -10.59 -26.66
C PHE A 332 2.91 -12.12 -26.73
N LEU A 333 2.30 -12.76 -25.72
CA LEU A 333 2.09 -14.21 -25.69
C LEU A 333 0.62 -14.56 -25.96
N GLY A 334 0.23 -14.41 -27.22
CA GLY A 334 -1.07 -14.81 -27.75
C GLY A 334 -0.98 -15.15 -29.23
N PHE A 335 -2.01 -15.79 -29.76
CA PHE A 335 -2.08 -16.23 -31.16
C PHE A 335 -3.10 -15.38 -31.92
N ALA A 336 -2.78 -14.11 -32.19
CA ALA A 336 -3.73 -13.13 -32.73
C ALA A 336 -4.40 -13.55 -34.05
N TYR A 337 -3.72 -14.39 -34.85
CA TYR A 337 -4.20 -14.87 -36.15
C TYR A 337 -4.77 -16.29 -36.11
N MET A 338 -4.91 -16.91 -34.92
CA MET A 338 -5.51 -18.24 -34.76
C MET A 338 -6.94 -18.23 -35.33
N PRO A 339 -7.35 -19.11 -36.26
CA PRO A 339 -8.72 -19.11 -36.79
C PRO A 339 -9.78 -19.20 -35.67
N GLU A 340 -10.91 -18.49 -35.84
CA GLU A 340 -12.05 -18.60 -34.90
C GLU A 340 -12.86 -19.87 -35.15
N ASP A 341 -13.00 -20.22 -36.43
CA ASP A 341 -13.62 -21.45 -36.86
C ASP A 341 -12.67 -22.64 -36.69
N ASN A 342 -13.22 -23.75 -36.19
CA ASN A 342 -12.47 -24.99 -36.12
C ASN A 342 -12.33 -25.56 -37.54
N PRO A 343 -11.10 -25.64 -38.08
CA PRO A 343 -10.86 -26.08 -39.46
C PRO A 343 -11.26 -27.54 -39.70
N THR A 344 -11.51 -28.33 -38.65
CA THR A 344 -11.94 -29.73 -38.75
C THR A 344 -13.46 -29.90 -38.81
N THR A 345 -14.23 -28.89 -38.41
CA THR A 345 -15.71 -28.97 -38.36
C THR A 345 -16.38 -27.96 -39.29
N THR A 346 -15.71 -26.86 -39.60
CA THR A 346 -16.24 -25.83 -40.50
C THR A 346 -15.88 -26.20 -41.93
N ARG A 347 -16.88 -26.65 -42.71
CA ARG A 347 -16.71 -26.80 -44.17
C ARG A 347 -16.48 -25.42 -44.76
N ILE A 348 -15.33 -25.22 -45.39
CA ILE A 348 -15.12 -24.11 -46.32
C ILE A 348 -16.03 -24.41 -47.52
N VAL A 349 -17.18 -23.74 -47.59
CA VAL A 349 -18.13 -23.85 -48.71
C VAL A 349 -17.71 -22.88 -49.81
#